data_AF-A0A938EYQ4-F1
#
_entry.id   AF-A0A938EYQ4-F1
#
_cell.length_a   1.000
_cell.length_b   1.000
_cell.length_c   1.000
_cell.angle_alpha   90.00
_cell.angle_beta   90.00
_cell.angle_gamma   90.00
#
_symmetry.space_group_name_H-M   'P 1'
#
loop_
_entity.id
_entity.type
_entity.pdbx_description
1 polymer ?
#
loop_
_entity_poly.entity_id
_entity_poly.type
_entity_poly.pdbx_seq_one_letter_code
_entity_poly.pdbx_strand_id
1 'polypeptide(L)'
;MARTEKLNSELNVIIADTDWQTFELLSKLGKDFNFINLSSDFAVNFILDYEKVDVVILSKKISGHNEILKKARKRKANLYILGKDLKYPVDVEQIKGVLEEEKAAKNKVCKSRQDRGLRKYFKRFLMPDTRIDENDDYWDRVGGKNLVQHEEIISEKISGKDISENKDDEKDSAEDVLFGSGSDLPESKPDLKDLDDLRNYSFPESRNSSEEDFWGNYQKEPEYTASTERQDRDLFQNKGYKNLSENIASKNTVALKQKIIVFTKAKGGVGSTLLSLFLGYEFRKLKTLLIDLNFSEGGSDLGYYLNIPKVPNMIIFTEGYNRAAIDNSIINIKDSFDILQSPPTYELSKKLDLQDIYSLIDIARRKYHLIIFDLPNLINDIYLGVLDMADLVLMISDFTLGSVGRLASINNRFIYNDLEKILVMNRARNGNGFAFTKNQLKEFFNLKELIILNENEILSGRTDFTNLNFSNLKDFSNLTTKVLGLLTCG
;
A
#
# COMPACT_ATOMS: atom_id res chain seq x y z
N MET A 1 -11.47 -34.03 -26.49
CA MET A 1 -10.54 -34.60 -25.49
C MET A 1 -9.17 -33.96 -25.68
N ALA A 2 -8.48 -33.66 -24.57
CA ALA A 2 -7.16 -33.03 -24.46
C ALA A 2 -7.05 -31.50 -24.64
N ARG A 3 -7.48 -30.73 -23.62
CA ARG A 3 -6.73 -29.56 -23.10
C ARG A 3 -7.31 -29.08 -21.76
N THR A 4 -7.50 -30.02 -20.84
CA THR A 4 -7.65 -29.77 -19.41
C THR A 4 -6.38 -30.32 -18.79
N GLU A 5 -5.36 -29.47 -18.59
CA GLU A 5 -4.22 -29.65 -17.66
C GLU A 5 -3.10 -28.66 -18.02
N LYS A 6 -3.26 -27.42 -17.56
CA LYS A 6 -2.13 -26.56 -17.23
C LYS A 6 -2.56 -25.55 -16.16
N LEU A 7 -3.02 -26.07 -15.02
CA LEU A 7 -2.98 -25.28 -13.78
C LEU A 7 -1.51 -25.25 -13.36
N ASN A 8 -0.76 -24.27 -13.87
CA ASN A 8 0.51 -23.87 -13.28
C ASN A 8 0.16 -23.31 -11.89
N SER A 9 0.13 -24.16 -10.85
CA SER A 9 0.05 -23.65 -9.49
C SER A 9 1.46 -23.23 -9.06
N GLU A 10 1.85 -22.04 -9.51
CA GLU A 10 3.07 -21.39 -9.01
C GLU A 10 3.00 -21.32 -7.48
N LEU A 11 4.12 -21.59 -6.83
CA LEU A 11 4.25 -21.53 -5.38
C LEU A 11 4.55 -20.07 -5.03
N ASN A 12 3.71 -19.47 -4.18
CA ASN A 12 3.93 -18.10 -3.70
C ASN A 12 4.84 -18.16 -2.47
N VAL A 13 6.02 -17.56 -2.60
CA VAL A 13 7.09 -17.65 -1.59
C VAL A 13 7.44 -16.24 -1.12
N ILE A 14 7.25 -15.95 0.16
CA ILE A 14 7.85 -14.76 0.77
C ILE A 14 9.33 -15.05 1.06
N ILE A 15 10.22 -14.17 0.64
CA ILE A 15 11.59 -14.09 1.14
C ILE A 15 11.66 -12.82 1.98
N ALA A 16 11.93 -12.98 3.28
CA ALA A 16 12.01 -11.89 4.22
C ALA A 16 13.45 -11.72 4.73
N ASP A 17 14.17 -10.75 4.19
CA ASP A 17 15.56 -10.44 4.57
C ASP A 17 15.83 -8.94 4.42
N THR A 18 16.77 -8.39 5.17
CA THR A 18 17.20 -7.00 4.97
C THR A 18 18.35 -6.90 3.96
N ASP A 19 18.91 -8.04 3.55
CA ASP A 19 20.06 -8.13 2.66
C ASP A 19 19.65 -8.30 1.20
N TRP A 20 19.99 -7.33 0.36
CA TRP A 20 19.64 -7.34 -1.05
C TRP A 20 20.29 -8.52 -1.80
N GLN A 21 21.44 -9.01 -1.34
CA GLN A 21 22.18 -10.12 -1.95
C GLN A 21 21.39 -11.43 -1.87
N THR A 22 20.64 -11.62 -0.77
CA THR A 22 19.72 -12.77 -0.61
C THR A 22 18.68 -12.77 -1.73
N PHE A 23 18.06 -11.62 -2.00
CA PHE A 23 17.05 -11.49 -3.04
C PHE A 23 17.62 -11.70 -4.43
N GLU A 24 18.80 -11.13 -4.73
CA GLU A 24 19.45 -11.31 -6.04
C GLU A 24 19.76 -12.79 -6.32
N LEU A 25 20.32 -13.51 -5.35
CA LEU A 25 20.63 -14.93 -5.50
C LEU A 25 19.37 -15.77 -5.78
N LEU A 26 18.28 -15.48 -5.08
CA LEU A 26 17.04 -16.25 -5.19
C LEU A 26 16.19 -15.87 -6.40
N SER A 27 16.32 -14.64 -6.91
CA SER A 27 15.65 -14.23 -8.16
C SER A 27 16.04 -15.12 -9.36
N LYS A 28 17.22 -15.75 -9.34
CA LYS A 28 17.67 -16.72 -10.35
C LYS A 28 16.77 -17.96 -10.44
N LEU A 29 16.00 -18.27 -9.39
CA LEU A 29 15.04 -19.36 -9.35
C LEU A 29 13.65 -18.96 -9.90
N GLY A 30 13.43 -17.68 -10.23
CA GLY A 30 12.12 -17.06 -10.48
C GLY A 30 11.32 -17.55 -11.70
N LYS A 31 11.75 -18.60 -12.41
CA LYS A 31 10.95 -19.25 -13.47
C LYS A 31 9.96 -20.29 -12.93
N ASP A 32 10.23 -20.84 -11.75
CA ASP A 32 9.46 -21.96 -11.18
C ASP A 32 8.62 -21.57 -9.95
N PHE A 33 8.88 -20.39 -9.38
CA PHE A 33 8.32 -19.89 -8.13
C PHE A 33 8.01 -18.39 -8.24
N ASN A 34 6.95 -17.95 -7.56
CA ASN A 34 6.59 -16.54 -7.47
C ASN A 34 7.12 -15.99 -6.14
N PHE A 35 8.21 -15.23 -6.21
CA PHE A 35 8.84 -14.65 -5.03
C PHE A 35 8.24 -13.28 -4.68
N ILE A 36 8.10 -13.04 -3.38
CA ILE A 36 7.72 -11.75 -2.80
C ILE A 36 8.84 -11.38 -1.83
N ASN A 37 9.69 -10.45 -2.23
CA ASN A 37 10.82 -9.99 -1.44
C ASN A 37 10.34 -8.90 -0.49
N LEU A 38 10.54 -9.08 0.82
CA LEU A 38 10.07 -8.16 1.86
C LEU A 38 11.20 -7.86 2.83
N SER A 39 11.38 -6.59 3.16
CA SER A 39 12.50 -6.12 3.97
C SER A 39 12.16 -5.82 5.43
N SER A 40 10.88 -5.92 5.81
CA SER A 40 10.41 -5.68 7.19
C SER A 40 9.46 -6.76 7.68
N ASP A 41 9.44 -6.99 8.99
CA ASP A 41 8.56 -7.94 9.68
C ASP A 41 7.08 -7.57 9.54
N PHE A 42 6.80 -6.27 9.60
CA PHE A 42 5.48 -5.76 9.32
C PHE A 42 5.07 -6.11 7.89
N ALA A 43 5.91 -5.83 6.86
CA ALA A 43 5.56 -6.13 5.48
C ALA A 43 5.18 -7.60 5.29
N VAL A 44 5.94 -8.50 5.92
CA VAL A 44 5.63 -9.94 5.96
C VAL A 44 4.26 -10.20 6.57
N ASN A 45 4.00 -9.64 7.76
CA ASN A 45 2.73 -9.77 8.43
C ASN A 45 1.56 -9.23 7.60
N PHE A 46 1.77 -8.13 6.87
CA PHE A 46 0.78 -7.51 6.01
C PHE A 46 0.48 -8.39 4.79
N ILE A 47 1.50 -8.82 4.03
CA ILE A 47 1.31 -9.66 2.85
C ILE A 47 0.63 -10.98 3.24
N LEU A 48 0.98 -11.57 4.39
CA LEU A 48 0.31 -12.76 4.92
C LEU A 48 -1.20 -12.58 5.18
N ASP A 49 -1.69 -11.36 5.37
CA ASP A 49 -3.12 -11.09 5.56
C ASP A 49 -3.91 -11.00 4.27
N TYR A 50 -3.27 -10.56 3.18
CA TYR A 50 -3.93 -10.19 1.93
C TYR A 50 -3.66 -11.15 0.78
N GLU A 51 -2.49 -11.78 0.76
CA GLU A 51 -2.09 -12.68 -0.31
C GLU A 51 -2.05 -14.12 0.18
N LYS A 52 -2.37 -15.06 -0.72
CA LYS A 52 -2.21 -16.48 -0.43
C LYS A 52 -0.73 -16.84 -0.58
N VAL A 53 -0.03 -16.95 0.54
CA VAL A 53 1.36 -17.37 0.61
C VAL A 53 1.45 -18.84 0.95
N ASP A 54 2.28 -19.60 0.23
CA ASP A 54 2.50 -21.03 0.49
C ASP A 54 3.73 -21.25 1.38
N VAL A 55 4.81 -20.50 1.15
CA VAL A 55 6.07 -20.63 1.90
C VAL A 55 6.58 -19.25 2.34
N VAL A 56 7.15 -19.16 3.54
CA VAL A 56 7.83 -17.99 4.08
C VAL A 56 9.25 -18.40 4.48
N ILE A 57 10.25 -17.75 3.88
CA ILE A 57 11.66 -17.89 4.24
C ILE A 57 12.07 -16.62 4.99
N LEU A 58 12.42 -16.76 6.26
CA LEU A 58 12.65 -15.64 7.18
C LEU A 58 14.11 -15.57 7.65
N SER A 59 14.74 -14.44 7.43
CA SER A 59 16.07 -14.12 7.96
C SER A 59 16.03 -13.85 9.46
N LYS A 60 17.12 -14.14 10.16
CA LYS A 60 17.29 -13.72 11.57
C LYS A 60 17.35 -12.20 11.74
N LYS A 61 17.61 -11.45 10.66
CA LYS A 61 17.69 -9.98 10.67
C LYS A 61 16.32 -9.29 10.73
N ILE A 62 15.26 -9.98 10.33
CA ILE A 62 13.89 -9.46 10.41
C ILE A 62 13.38 -9.62 11.85
N SER A 63 12.80 -8.58 12.46
CA SER A 63 12.23 -8.66 13.81
C SER A 63 10.92 -9.46 13.86
N GLY A 64 10.30 -9.59 15.04
CA GLY A 64 8.93 -10.09 15.12
C GLY A 64 8.71 -11.56 14.75
N HIS A 65 9.74 -12.43 14.77
CA HIS A 65 9.65 -13.84 14.34
C HIS A 65 8.46 -14.60 14.94
N ASN A 66 8.16 -14.38 16.22
CA ASN A 66 7.08 -15.08 16.92
C ASN A 66 5.70 -14.73 16.37
N GLU A 67 5.47 -13.46 16.01
CA GLU A 67 4.20 -13.02 15.44
C GLU A 67 4.01 -13.55 14.02
N ILE A 68 5.06 -13.41 13.20
CA ILE A 68 5.08 -13.97 11.84
C ILE A 68 4.81 -15.48 11.89
N LEU A 69 5.44 -16.20 12.81
CA LEU A 69 5.26 -17.65 12.96
C LEU A 69 3.83 -18.04 13.36
N LYS A 70 3.20 -17.29 14.28
CA LYS A 70 1.78 -17.50 14.62
C LYS A 70 0.89 -17.24 13.40
N LYS A 71 1.18 -16.18 12.64
CA LYS A 71 0.37 -15.73 11.49
C LYS A 71 0.49 -16.67 10.30
N ALA A 72 1.71 -17.07 9.95
CA ALA A 72 1.98 -18.06 8.89
C ALA A 72 1.26 -19.38 9.17
N ARG A 73 1.32 -19.89 10.41
CA ARG A 73 0.58 -21.10 10.83
C ARG A 73 -0.92 -20.95 10.68
N LYS A 74 -1.49 -19.80 11.10
CA LYS A 74 -2.93 -19.50 10.95
C LYS A 74 -3.34 -19.48 9.47
N ARG A 75 -2.48 -18.98 8.58
CA ARG A 75 -2.69 -18.90 7.13
C ARG A 75 -2.29 -20.18 6.37
N LYS A 76 -1.78 -21.21 7.08
CA LYS A 76 -1.29 -22.48 6.52
C LYS A 76 -0.12 -22.31 5.54
N ALA A 77 0.72 -21.31 5.78
CA ALA A 77 1.99 -21.15 5.08
C ALA A 77 3.11 -21.89 5.84
N ASN A 78 3.98 -22.58 5.11
CA ASN A 78 5.15 -23.26 5.67
C ASN A 78 6.27 -22.25 5.91
N LEU A 79 6.94 -22.31 7.06
CA LEU A 79 7.91 -21.32 7.50
C LEU A 79 9.29 -21.96 7.68
N TYR A 80 10.32 -21.34 7.13
CA TYR A 80 11.73 -21.73 7.27
C TYR A 80 12.58 -20.53 7.70
N ILE A 81 13.48 -20.72 8.66
CA ILE A 81 14.35 -19.67 9.18
C ILE A 81 15.79 -19.86 8.67
N LEU A 82 16.35 -18.82 8.04
CA LEU A 82 17.75 -18.81 7.60
C LEU A 82 18.70 -18.86 8.81
N GLY A 83 19.70 -19.73 8.75
CA GLY A 83 20.62 -20.01 9.85
C GLY A 83 20.03 -20.85 10.99
N LYS A 84 18.84 -21.45 10.79
CA LYS A 84 18.26 -22.46 11.70
C LYS A 84 17.76 -23.67 10.92
N ASP A 85 16.78 -23.47 10.04
CA ASP A 85 16.19 -24.53 9.22
C ASP A 85 16.89 -24.61 7.85
N LEU A 86 17.42 -23.49 7.37
CA LEU A 86 18.17 -23.34 6.12
C LEU A 86 19.57 -22.77 6.40
N LYS A 87 20.53 -23.02 5.51
CA LYS A 87 21.91 -22.54 5.66
C LYS A 87 22.00 -21.02 5.45
N TYR A 88 22.93 -20.38 6.15
CA TYR A 88 23.29 -18.96 5.99
C TYR A 88 24.82 -18.82 5.94
N PRO A 89 25.43 -18.12 4.96
CA PRO A 89 24.81 -17.45 3.80
C PRO A 89 23.96 -18.39 2.94
N VAL A 90 23.03 -17.80 2.18
CA VAL A 90 22.00 -18.55 1.46
C VAL A 90 22.59 -19.53 0.46
N ASP A 91 22.18 -20.80 0.56
CA ASP A 91 22.49 -21.86 -0.40
C ASP A 91 21.30 -22.05 -1.36
N VAL A 92 21.51 -21.67 -2.62
CA VAL A 92 20.46 -21.65 -3.64
C VAL A 92 19.96 -23.06 -3.97
N GLU A 93 20.83 -24.07 -3.95
CA GLU A 93 20.44 -25.46 -4.24
C GLU A 93 19.58 -26.05 -3.12
N GLN A 94 19.95 -25.77 -1.87
CA GLN A 94 19.16 -26.19 -0.71
C GLN A 94 17.76 -25.58 -0.74
N ILE A 95 17.66 -24.26 -0.98
CA ILE A 95 16.36 -23.58 -1.05
C ILE A 95 15.53 -24.11 -2.21
N LYS A 96 16.15 -24.33 -3.37
CA LYS A 96 15.45 -24.92 -4.51
C LYS A 96 14.85 -26.28 -4.17
N GLY A 97 15.61 -27.17 -3.53
CA GLY A 97 15.12 -28.49 -3.12
C GLY A 97 13.90 -28.40 -2.20
N VAL A 98 13.97 -27.55 -1.17
CA VAL A 98 12.85 -27.32 -0.24
C VAL A 98 11.61 -26.78 -0.96
N LEU A 99 11.78 -25.81 -1.85
CA LEU A 99 10.67 -25.24 -2.61
C LEU A 99 10.05 -26.24 -3.60
N GLU A 100 10.85 -27.12 -4.21
CA GLU A 100 10.35 -28.19 -5.08
C GLU A 100 9.54 -29.24 -4.30
N GLU A 101 9.98 -29.61 -3.08
CA GLU A 101 9.23 -30.49 -2.18
C GLU A 101 7.88 -29.89 -1.79
N GLU A 102 7.86 -28.61 -1.44
CA GLU A 102 6.65 -27.85 -1.09
C GLU A 102 5.69 -27.73 -2.27
N LYS A 103 6.22 -27.47 -3.47
CA LYS A 103 5.44 -27.46 -4.72
C LYS A 103 4.85 -28.84 -5.01
N ALA A 104 5.60 -29.92 -4.80
CA ALA A 104 5.11 -31.29 -4.96
C ALA A 104 4.03 -31.64 -3.93
N ALA A 105 4.17 -31.20 -2.68
CA ALA A 105 3.17 -31.38 -1.62
C ALA A 105 1.86 -30.65 -1.97
N LYS A 106 1.93 -29.39 -2.42
CA LYS A 106 0.79 -28.59 -2.90
C LYS A 106 0.04 -29.30 -4.04
N ASN A 107 0.79 -29.85 -5.01
CA ASN A 107 0.22 -30.59 -6.14
C ASN A 107 -0.49 -31.89 -5.72
N LYS A 108 0.07 -32.66 -4.78
CA LYS A 108 -0.56 -33.88 -4.24
C LYS A 108 -1.88 -33.57 -3.53
N VAL A 109 -1.92 -32.49 -2.74
CA VAL A 109 -3.14 -32.04 -2.05
C VAL A 109 -4.23 -31.66 -3.06
N CYS A 110 -3.90 -30.94 -4.13
CA CYS A 110 -4.84 -30.58 -5.20
C CYS A 110 -5.42 -31.82 -5.91
N LYS A 111 -4.58 -32.79 -6.31
CA LYS A 111 -5.04 -34.04 -6.96
C LYS A 111 -6.01 -34.83 -6.06
N SER A 112 -5.71 -34.96 -4.76
CA SER A 112 -6.58 -35.68 -3.80
C SER A 112 -7.96 -35.04 -3.58
N ARG A 113 -8.10 -33.73 -3.84
CA ARG A 113 -9.37 -33.00 -3.72
C ARG A 113 -10.22 -33.13 -4.98
N GLN A 114 -9.61 -33.19 -6.16
CA GLN A 114 -10.30 -33.49 -7.42
C GLN A 114 -10.91 -34.89 -7.40
N ASP A 115 -10.16 -35.91 -6.96
CA ASP A 115 -10.68 -37.29 -6.87
C ASP A 115 -11.84 -37.44 -5.88
N ARG A 116 -11.81 -36.70 -4.76
CA ARG A 116 -12.92 -36.68 -3.79
C ARG A 116 -14.15 -35.93 -4.31
N GLY A 117 -13.96 -34.86 -5.08
CA GLY A 117 -15.03 -34.13 -5.76
C GLY A 117 -15.77 -35.05 -6.75
N LEU A 118 -15.02 -35.71 -7.63
CA LEU A 118 -15.56 -36.69 -8.59
C LEU A 118 -16.30 -37.83 -7.89
N ARG A 119 -15.72 -38.44 -6.84
CA ARG A 119 -16.40 -39.50 -6.07
C ARG A 119 -17.71 -39.04 -5.41
N LYS A 120 -17.79 -37.80 -4.93
CA LYS A 120 -19.00 -37.25 -4.30
C LYS A 120 -20.11 -36.99 -5.34
N TYR A 121 -19.74 -36.61 -6.56
CA TYR A 121 -20.67 -36.50 -7.69
C TYR A 121 -21.15 -37.89 -8.17
N PHE A 122 -20.26 -38.87 -8.27
CA PHE A 122 -20.62 -40.24 -8.65
C PHE A 122 -21.51 -40.95 -7.61
N LYS A 123 -21.28 -40.73 -6.31
CA LYS A 123 -22.12 -41.32 -5.25
C LYS A 123 -23.54 -40.75 -5.22
N ARG A 124 -23.75 -39.53 -5.74
CA ARG A 124 -25.07 -38.90 -5.84
C ARG A 124 -25.83 -39.27 -7.12
N PHE A 125 -25.14 -39.86 -8.10
CA PHE A 125 -25.73 -40.22 -9.40
C PHE A 125 -26.04 -41.73 -9.55
N LEU A 126 -25.53 -42.57 -8.64
CA LEU A 126 -25.64 -44.04 -8.73
C LEU A 126 -26.51 -44.70 -7.64
N MET A 127 -27.25 -43.92 -6.85
CA MET A 127 -28.30 -44.47 -5.99
C MET A 127 -29.67 -44.22 -6.64
N PRO A 128 -30.38 -45.25 -7.10
CA PRO A 128 -31.74 -45.09 -7.61
C PRO A 128 -32.69 -44.84 -6.43
N ASP A 129 -33.40 -43.71 -6.48
CA ASP A 129 -34.57 -43.44 -5.63
C ASP A 129 -35.63 -44.51 -5.90
N THR A 130 -35.79 -45.46 -4.99
CA THR A 130 -37.02 -46.25 -4.90
C THR A 130 -38.05 -45.47 -4.09
N ARG A 131 -39.01 -44.87 -4.80
CA ARG A 131 -40.35 -44.53 -4.28
C ARG A 131 -41.18 -45.81 -4.15
N ILE A 132 -41.93 -45.95 -3.07
CA ILE A 132 -43.30 -46.51 -3.08
C ILE A 132 -44.17 -45.65 -2.14
N ASP A 133 -45.37 -45.37 -2.62
CA ASP A 133 -46.40 -44.43 -2.17
C ASP A 133 -47.36 -44.98 -1.09
N GLU A 134 -48.20 -44.05 -0.60
CA GLU A 134 -49.61 -44.19 -0.18
C GLU A 134 -49.97 -44.49 1.31
N ASN A 135 -50.67 -43.49 1.89
CA ASN A 135 -51.78 -43.51 2.85
C ASN A 135 -51.76 -44.52 4.02
N ASP A 136 -51.69 -44.02 5.27
CA ASP A 136 -52.80 -44.21 6.23
C ASP A 136 -52.66 -43.28 7.45
N ASP A 137 -53.79 -42.72 7.85
CA ASP A 137 -53.99 -41.86 9.03
C ASP A 137 -53.70 -42.61 10.35
N TYR A 138 -53.08 -41.93 11.32
CA TYR A 138 -53.35 -42.26 12.73
C TYR A 138 -53.25 -41.06 13.67
N TRP A 139 -54.34 -40.89 14.42
CA TRP A 139 -54.70 -39.79 15.27
C TRP A 139 -53.87 -39.63 16.55
N ASP A 140 -53.82 -38.37 16.97
CA ASP A 140 -53.67 -37.83 18.32
C ASP A 140 -53.92 -38.81 19.47
N ARG A 141 -52.99 -38.80 20.43
CA ARG A 141 -53.33 -39.04 21.83
C ARG A 141 -52.66 -38.02 22.75
N VAL A 142 -53.55 -37.21 23.34
CA VAL A 142 -53.67 -36.92 24.79
C VAL A 142 -52.39 -36.43 25.46
N GLY A 143 -52.28 -35.20 25.94
CA GLY A 143 -53.24 -34.47 26.79
C GLY A 143 -52.45 -33.98 28.01
N GLY A 144 -52.68 -32.73 28.40
CA GLY A 144 -51.74 -31.95 29.23
C GLY A 144 -51.61 -32.34 30.69
N LYS A 145 -50.70 -31.64 31.39
CA LYS A 145 -50.96 -30.93 32.65
C LYS A 145 -49.74 -30.13 33.14
N ASN A 146 -50.05 -28.95 33.68
CA ASN A 146 -49.21 -27.97 34.38
C ASN A 146 -48.55 -28.50 35.66
N LEU A 147 -47.49 -27.80 36.12
CA LEU A 147 -47.18 -27.31 37.50
C LEU A 147 -45.64 -27.17 37.68
N VAL A 148 -45.08 -25.96 37.69
CA VAL A 148 -44.80 -25.05 38.85
C VAL A 148 -43.62 -25.49 39.75
N GLN A 149 -42.58 -24.61 39.71
CA GLN A 149 -41.61 -24.14 40.72
C GLN A 149 -41.13 -25.03 41.88
N HIS A 150 -39.82 -24.97 42.13
CA HIS A 150 -39.27 -24.74 43.47
C HIS A 150 -37.82 -24.18 43.42
N GLU A 151 -37.61 -23.04 44.06
CA GLU A 151 -36.34 -22.61 44.66
C GLU A 151 -36.27 -23.16 46.10
N GLU A 152 -35.07 -23.46 46.61
CA GLU A 152 -34.66 -23.06 47.97
C GLU A 152 -33.16 -23.24 48.23
N ILE A 153 -32.69 -22.37 49.13
CA ILE A 153 -31.34 -22.05 49.61
C ILE A 153 -31.04 -22.84 50.90
N ILE A 154 -29.79 -23.27 51.15
CA ILE A 154 -29.22 -23.39 52.52
C ILE A 154 -27.72 -23.04 52.54
N SER A 155 -27.37 -22.27 53.57
CA SER A 155 -26.08 -21.68 53.95
C SER A 155 -25.32 -22.44 55.07
N GLU A 156 -24.00 -22.20 55.15
CA GLU A 156 -23.17 -22.00 56.36
C GLU A 156 -22.70 -23.17 57.28
N LYS A 157 -21.37 -23.35 57.49
CA LYS A 157 -20.58 -22.90 58.69
C LYS A 157 -19.19 -23.59 58.94
N ILE A 158 -18.21 -22.75 59.39
CA ILE A 158 -17.14 -22.95 60.43
C ILE A 158 -15.90 -23.80 60.06
N SER A 159 -14.60 -23.55 60.40
CA SER A 159 -13.72 -22.58 61.15
C SER A 159 -12.24 -22.96 60.83
N GLY A 160 -11.13 -22.24 61.10
CA GLY A 160 -10.80 -21.01 61.84
C GLY A 160 -9.26 -20.83 62.03
N LYS A 161 -8.88 -19.71 62.69
CA LYS A 161 -7.62 -19.32 63.39
C LYS A 161 -6.32 -19.13 62.56
N ASP A 162 -5.77 -17.92 62.41
CA ASP A 162 -5.08 -16.96 63.34
C ASP A 162 -3.55 -17.17 63.40
N ILE A 163 -2.76 -16.09 63.25
CA ILE A 163 -1.61 -15.66 64.12
C ILE A 163 -0.81 -14.46 63.51
N SER A 164 -0.76 -13.36 64.28
CA SER A 164 0.25 -12.30 64.54
C SER A 164 1.06 -11.62 63.40
N GLU A 165 1.08 -10.29 63.23
CA GLU A 165 1.58 -9.14 64.05
C GLU A 165 3.07 -8.75 63.87
N ASN A 166 3.30 -7.42 63.70
CA ASN A 166 4.47 -6.59 64.07
C ASN A 166 5.80 -6.75 63.27
N LYS A 167 6.65 -5.74 63.00
CA LYS A 167 6.68 -4.26 63.10
C LYS A 167 8.07 -3.77 62.59
N ASP A 168 8.18 -2.46 62.32
CA ASP A 168 9.38 -1.57 62.41
C ASP A 168 10.44 -1.48 61.26
N ASP A 169 10.43 -0.30 60.60
CA ASP A 169 11.46 0.77 60.50
C ASP A 169 12.96 0.56 60.11
N GLU A 170 13.53 1.68 59.60
CA GLU A 170 14.93 2.07 59.23
C GLU A 170 15.26 1.99 57.72
N LYS A 171 15.52 3.05 56.92
CA LYS A 171 16.32 4.32 56.94
C LYS A 171 17.85 4.17 56.80
N ASP A 172 18.37 4.98 55.85
CA ASP A 172 19.78 5.40 55.62
C ASP A 172 20.76 4.30 55.11
N SER A 173 21.81 4.52 54.30
CA SER A 173 22.54 5.68 53.77
C SER A 173 23.49 5.21 52.63
N ALA A 174 24.19 6.18 52.05
CA ALA A 174 25.06 6.19 50.88
C ALA A 174 26.46 5.50 51.01
N GLU A 175 27.29 5.79 49.98
CA GLU A 175 28.75 5.59 49.81
C GLU A 175 29.18 4.22 49.25
N ASP A 176 30.22 4.06 48.43
CA ASP A 176 31.06 4.86 47.52
C ASP A 176 32.18 3.87 47.13
N VAL A 177 32.58 3.73 45.85
CA VAL A 177 33.97 3.32 45.52
C VAL A 177 34.40 3.99 44.20
N LEU A 178 35.40 4.86 44.35
CA LEU A 178 36.19 5.56 43.34
C LEU A 178 37.43 4.74 42.89
N PHE A 179 37.90 5.01 41.66
CA PHE A 179 39.30 5.15 41.15
C PHE A 179 39.26 4.88 39.62
N GLY A 180 39.78 5.66 38.67
CA GLY A 180 40.62 6.87 38.63
C GLY A 180 41.61 6.80 37.45
N SER A 181 41.89 7.94 36.80
CA SER A 181 42.85 8.25 35.68
C SER A 181 42.39 7.86 34.25
N GLY A 182 42.33 8.70 33.20
CA GLY A 182 43.08 9.88 32.68
C GLY A 182 43.30 9.57 31.17
N SER A 183 43.10 10.40 30.13
CA SER A 183 43.57 11.77 29.89
C SER A 183 42.95 12.45 28.61
N ASP A 184 43.08 13.79 28.53
CA ASP A 184 43.27 14.69 27.36
C ASP A 184 42.09 15.21 26.45
N LEU A 185 41.59 16.40 26.81
CA LEU A 185 41.35 17.70 26.07
C LEU A 185 40.91 17.76 24.57
N PRO A 186 40.34 18.90 24.04
CA PRO A 186 39.93 20.16 24.68
C PRO A 186 38.50 20.67 24.34
N GLU A 187 38.03 21.59 25.19
CA GLU A 187 36.83 22.42 25.03
C GLU A 187 37.01 23.55 24.00
N SER A 188 35.95 23.84 23.23
CA SER A 188 35.75 25.15 22.61
C SER A 188 34.28 25.60 22.79
N LYS A 189 34.10 26.68 23.56
CA LYS A 189 32.84 27.45 23.63
C LYS A 189 32.80 28.41 22.43
N PRO A 190 31.67 28.58 21.73
CA PRO A 190 31.50 29.73 20.85
C PRO A 190 31.00 30.95 21.63
N ASP A 191 31.60 32.10 21.28
CA ASP A 191 31.40 33.43 21.84
C ASP A 191 29.97 33.97 21.66
N LEU A 192 29.44 34.53 22.75
CA LEU A 192 28.25 35.38 22.80
C LEU A 192 28.61 36.79 22.31
N LYS A 193 28.61 37.00 20.99
CA LYS A 193 28.45 38.32 20.35
C LYS A 193 27.75 38.13 19.01
N ASP A 194 26.45 38.40 19.00
CA ASP A 194 25.61 38.84 17.86
C ASP A 194 24.11 38.60 18.19
N LEU A 195 23.67 39.08 19.36
CA LEU A 195 22.28 38.96 19.86
C LEU A 195 21.60 40.32 20.10
N ASP A 196 22.14 41.40 19.51
CA ASP A 196 21.62 42.77 19.71
C ASP A 196 20.80 43.35 18.53
N ASP A 197 20.55 42.60 17.46
CA ASP A 197 19.80 43.09 16.28
C ASP A 197 18.32 42.63 16.19
N LEU A 198 17.72 42.12 17.28
CA LEU A 198 16.31 41.68 17.31
C LEU A 198 15.39 42.50 18.23
N ARG A 199 15.78 43.73 18.61
CA ARG A 199 14.97 44.57 19.53
C ARG A 199 14.21 45.74 18.91
N ASN A 200 14.11 45.85 17.58
CA ASN A 200 13.33 46.92 16.93
C ASN A 200 12.44 46.42 15.79
N TYR A 201 11.38 45.67 16.11
CA TYR A 201 10.21 45.57 15.23
C TYR A 201 8.93 45.71 16.07
N SER A 202 8.40 46.92 16.08
CA SER A 202 7.13 47.30 16.70
C SER A 202 5.96 47.00 15.75
N PHE A 203 4.98 46.23 16.23
CA PHE A 203 3.70 45.96 15.57
C PHE A 203 2.84 47.23 15.48
N PRO A 204 2.14 47.51 14.36
CA PRO A 204 1.11 48.54 14.32
C PRO A 204 -0.15 48.08 15.07
N GLU A 205 -0.65 48.94 15.94
CA GLU A 205 -1.86 48.77 16.75
C GLU A 205 -3.15 48.67 15.91
N SER A 206 -4.06 47.86 16.44
CA SER A 206 -5.45 47.67 16.05
C SER A 206 -6.26 48.97 15.96
N ARG A 207 -7.04 49.14 14.90
CA ARG A 207 -8.24 49.99 14.89
C ARG A 207 -9.49 49.14 14.74
N ASN A 208 -10.38 49.31 15.71
CA ASN A 208 -11.73 48.75 15.78
C ASN A 208 -12.60 49.18 14.59
N SER A 209 -13.31 48.22 13.99
CA SER A 209 -14.61 48.46 13.34
C SER A 209 -15.42 47.16 13.27
N SER A 210 -16.42 47.09 14.15
CA SER A 210 -17.75 46.42 14.06
C SER A 210 -17.90 45.05 13.36
N GLU A 211 -18.33 44.06 14.15
CA GLU A 211 -18.69 42.67 13.82
C GLU A 211 -20.02 42.46 13.04
N GLU A 212 -20.48 43.39 12.19
CA GLU A 212 -21.79 43.22 11.52
C GLU A 212 -21.79 43.13 9.97
N ASP A 213 -20.64 43.05 9.31
CA ASP A 213 -20.57 43.04 7.84
C ASP A 213 -20.27 41.67 7.16
N PHE A 214 -20.36 40.54 7.88
CA PHE A 214 -19.94 39.22 7.34
C PHE A 214 -21.06 38.25 6.90
N TRP A 215 -22.33 38.66 6.93
CA TRP A 215 -23.48 37.81 6.50
C TRP A 215 -24.41 38.49 5.48
N GLY A 216 -23.86 39.09 4.43
CA GLY A 216 -24.64 39.72 3.34
C GLY A 216 -24.36 39.12 1.97
N ASN A 217 -25.41 38.57 1.33
CA ASN A 217 -25.51 38.11 -0.07
C ASN A 217 -25.06 36.67 -0.42
N TYR A 218 -25.76 35.67 0.12
CA TYR A 218 -26.07 34.47 -0.64
C TYR A 218 -27.28 34.75 -1.55
N GLN A 219 -27.03 35.13 -2.81
CA GLN A 219 -28.06 35.14 -3.85
C GLN A 219 -28.01 33.82 -4.65
N LYS A 220 -29.13 33.08 -4.56
CA LYS A 220 -29.67 32.01 -5.41
C LYS A 220 -28.75 31.38 -6.48
N GLU A 221 -28.54 30.07 -6.34
CA GLU A 221 -28.07 29.17 -7.39
C GLU A 221 -28.95 29.26 -8.66
N PRO A 222 -28.39 29.20 -9.88
CA PRO A 222 -29.20 29.09 -11.09
C PRO A 222 -29.74 27.67 -11.25
N GLU A 223 -31.07 27.56 -11.41
CA GLU A 223 -31.76 26.31 -11.75
C GLU A 223 -31.25 25.75 -13.08
N TYR A 224 -30.66 24.55 -13.03
CA TYR A 224 -30.24 23.79 -14.21
C TYR A 224 -31.47 23.23 -14.94
N THR A 225 -31.80 23.79 -16.12
CA THR A 225 -32.88 23.31 -16.99
C THR A 225 -32.43 22.16 -17.89
N ALA A 226 -33.29 21.14 -18.05
CA ALA A 226 -33.11 19.90 -18.82
C ALA A 226 -32.82 20.05 -20.34
N SER A 227 -32.72 21.26 -20.86
CA SER A 227 -32.37 21.54 -22.27
C SER A 227 -30.86 21.48 -22.54
N THR A 228 -30.02 21.68 -21.53
CA THR A 228 -28.54 21.63 -21.67
C THR A 228 -28.03 20.19 -21.85
N GLU A 229 -28.80 19.18 -21.41
CA GLU A 229 -28.49 17.76 -21.61
C GLU A 229 -28.48 17.31 -23.08
N ARG A 230 -29.13 18.05 -23.99
CA ARG A 230 -29.24 17.62 -25.40
C ARG A 230 -28.06 18.04 -26.25
N GLN A 231 -27.42 19.18 -25.97
CA GLN A 231 -26.27 19.65 -26.75
C GLN A 231 -24.96 18.97 -26.37
N ASP A 232 -24.81 18.55 -25.10
CA ASP A 232 -23.66 17.77 -24.66
C ASP A 232 -23.74 16.28 -25.06
N ARG A 233 -24.86 15.79 -25.62
CA ARG A 233 -24.91 14.40 -26.14
C ARG A 233 -24.34 14.26 -27.55
N ASP A 234 -24.36 15.32 -28.35
CA ASP A 234 -24.01 15.26 -29.78
C ASP A 234 -22.52 15.46 -30.07
N LEU A 235 -21.72 15.94 -29.10
CA LEU A 235 -20.26 16.04 -29.20
C LEU A 235 -19.50 14.76 -28.79
N PHE A 236 -20.20 13.74 -28.29
CA PHE A 236 -19.60 12.49 -27.79
C PHE A 236 -19.61 11.32 -28.79
N GLN A 237 -19.73 11.58 -30.10
CA GLN A 237 -19.56 10.55 -31.13
C GLN A 237 -18.09 10.17 -31.42
N ASN A 238 -17.21 10.17 -30.40
CA ASN A 238 -15.87 9.63 -30.57
C ASN A 238 -15.91 8.10 -30.44
N LYS A 239 -16.03 7.42 -31.58
CA LYS A 239 -16.20 5.97 -31.78
C LYS A 239 -15.20 5.05 -31.04
N GLY A 240 -14.14 5.58 -30.44
CA GLY A 240 -13.14 4.80 -29.71
C GLY A 240 -13.55 4.37 -28.29
N TYR A 241 -14.31 5.19 -27.56
CA TYR A 241 -14.55 4.95 -26.12
C TYR A 241 -15.83 4.19 -25.78
N LYS A 242 -16.87 4.26 -26.63
CA LYS A 242 -18.10 3.47 -26.46
C LYS A 242 -17.83 1.97 -26.57
N ASN A 243 -16.95 1.59 -27.50
CA ASN A 243 -16.59 0.19 -27.71
C ASN A 243 -15.87 -0.42 -26.51
N LEU A 244 -15.18 0.35 -25.66
CA LEU A 244 -14.46 -0.21 -24.52
C LEU A 244 -15.39 -0.47 -23.32
N SER A 245 -16.33 0.45 -23.05
CA SER A 245 -17.34 0.24 -22.00
C SER A 245 -18.38 -0.81 -22.38
N GLU A 246 -18.76 -0.90 -23.66
CA GLU A 246 -19.71 -1.93 -24.13
C GLU A 246 -19.05 -3.31 -24.23
N ASN A 247 -17.77 -3.43 -24.61
CA ASN A 247 -17.07 -4.72 -24.60
C ASN A 247 -16.81 -5.28 -23.20
N ILE A 248 -16.72 -4.43 -22.17
CA ILE A 248 -16.61 -4.89 -20.76
C ILE A 248 -17.98 -5.36 -20.24
N ALA A 249 -19.08 -4.79 -20.74
CA ALA A 249 -20.43 -5.17 -20.35
C ALA A 249 -20.92 -6.44 -21.08
N SER A 250 -20.42 -6.73 -22.28
CA SER A 250 -20.81 -7.91 -23.05
C SER A 250 -19.64 -8.88 -23.27
N LYS A 251 -19.57 -9.89 -22.38
CA LYS A 251 -18.69 -11.08 -22.35
C LYS A 251 -17.36 -10.88 -21.60
N ASN A 252 -17.28 -11.60 -20.47
CA ASN A 252 -16.22 -11.69 -19.47
C ASN A 252 -16.20 -10.55 -18.44
N THR A 253 -16.79 -10.80 -17.27
CA THR A 253 -16.46 -10.08 -16.04
C THR A 253 -14.96 -10.21 -15.77
N VAL A 254 -14.19 -9.17 -16.11
CA VAL A 254 -12.78 -9.08 -15.72
C VAL A 254 -12.74 -8.70 -14.25
N ALA A 255 -12.25 -9.60 -13.39
CA ALA A 255 -11.92 -9.24 -12.02
C ALA A 255 -10.74 -8.25 -12.06
N LEU A 256 -10.99 -6.98 -11.73
CA LEU A 256 -9.92 -6.01 -11.55
C LEU A 256 -9.19 -6.37 -10.25
N LYS A 257 -7.99 -6.95 -10.37
CA LYS A 257 -7.11 -7.11 -9.21
C LYS A 257 -6.81 -5.71 -8.68
N GLN A 258 -6.90 -5.56 -7.38
CA GLN A 258 -6.52 -4.33 -6.73
C GLN A 258 -5.02 -4.11 -6.91
N LYS A 259 -4.62 -2.89 -7.30
CA LYS A 259 -3.24 -2.60 -7.70
C LYS A 259 -2.64 -1.42 -6.94
N ILE A 260 -1.39 -1.57 -6.54
CA ILE A 260 -0.58 -0.51 -5.93
C ILE A 260 0.50 -0.08 -6.92
N ILE A 261 0.43 1.18 -7.35
CA ILE A 261 1.44 1.83 -8.18
C ILE A 261 2.29 2.73 -7.30
N VAL A 262 3.61 2.62 -7.39
CA VAL A 262 4.54 3.46 -6.66
C VAL A 262 5.36 4.30 -7.62
N PHE A 263 5.34 5.62 -7.42
CA PHE A 263 6.20 6.56 -8.12
C PHE A 263 7.47 6.80 -7.30
N THR A 264 8.63 6.54 -7.93
CA THR A 264 9.95 6.93 -7.42
C THR A 264 10.63 7.85 -8.42
N LYS A 265 11.54 8.70 -7.95
CA LYS A 265 12.13 9.76 -8.76
C LYS A 265 13.61 9.96 -8.50
N ALA A 266 14.30 10.41 -9.55
CA ALA A 266 15.73 10.69 -9.51
C ALA A 266 16.11 11.92 -8.68
N LYS A 267 15.22 12.91 -8.61
CA LYS A 267 15.37 14.18 -7.88
C LYS A 267 14.06 14.96 -7.91
N GLY A 268 14.00 16.06 -7.16
CA GLY A 268 12.94 17.07 -7.29
C GLY A 268 12.89 17.68 -8.70
N GLY A 269 11.68 18.04 -9.14
CA GLY A 269 11.49 18.74 -10.42
C GLY A 269 11.51 17.85 -11.67
N VAL A 270 11.61 16.53 -11.59
CA VAL A 270 11.47 15.64 -12.76
C VAL A 270 10.00 15.41 -13.19
N GLY A 271 9.04 15.93 -12.42
CA GLY A 271 7.61 15.87 -12.71
C GLY A 271 6.87 14.63 -12.18
N SER A 272 7.43 13.92 -11.19
CA SER A 272 6.78 12.75 -10.56
C SER A 272 5.37 13.03 -10.04
N THR A 273 5.23 14.08 -9.21
CA THR A 273 3.95 14.48 -8.60
C THR A 273 2.90 14.86 -9.64
N LEU A 274 3.32 15.51 -10.73
CA LEU A 274 2.41 15.84 -11.83
C LEU A 274 2.00 14.59 -12.62
N LEU A 275 2.91 13.64 -12.82
CA LEU A 275 2.63 12.37 -13.50
C LEU A 275 1.74 11.44 -12.66
N SER A 276 1.90 11.43 -11.33
CA SER A 276 1.04 10.66 -10.42
C SER A 276 -0.37 11.24 -10.40
N LEU A 277 -0.50 12.57 -10.35
CA LEU A 277 -1.77 13.28 -10.51
C LEU A 277 -2.42 13.00 -11.88
N PHE A 278 -1.65 13.07 -12.96
CA PHE A 278 -2.12 12.75 -14.32
C PHE A 278 -2.67 11.32 -14.40
N LEU A 279 -1.92 10.32 -13.91
CA LEU A 279 -2.41 8.93 -13.94
C LEU A 279 -3.64 8.73 -13.07
N GLY A 280 -3.69 9.34 -11.89
CA GLY A 280 -4.86 9.30 -11.02
C GLY A 280 -6.10 9.86 -11.73
N TYR A 281 -5.95 10.99 -12.43
CA TYR A 281 -7.01 11.60 -13.22
C TYR A 281 -7.45 10.73 -14.41
N GLU A 282 -6.51 10.13 -15.14
CA GLU A 282 -6.84 9.26 -16.28
C GLU A 282 -7.57 7.98 -15.85
N PHE A 283 -7.25 7.47 -14.66
CA PHE A 283 -7.91 6.29 -14.08
C PHE A 283 -9.09 6.62 -13.16
N ARG A 284 -9.58 7.86 -13.11
CA ARG A 284 -10.68 8.30 -12.22
C ARG A 284 -12.02 7.55 -12.33
N LYS A 285 -12.22 6.81 -13.42
CA LYS A 285 -13.38 5.90 -13.57
C LYS A 285 -13.22 4.60 -12.77
N LEU A 286 -11.99 4.26 -12.40
CA LEU A 286 -11.69 3.31 -11.34
C LEU A 286 -11.72 4.04 -10.01
N LYS A 287 -12.15 3.37 -8.93
CA LYS A 287 -11.92 3.87 -7.57
C LYS A 287 -10.42 3.98 -7.34
N THR A 288 -9.91 5.21 -7.40
CA THR A 288 -8.49 5.51 -7.42
C THR A 288 -8.15 6.43 -6.26
N LEU A 289 -7.12 6.08 -5.51
CA LEU A 289 -6.58 6.92 -4.44
C LEU A 289 -5.13 7.30 -4.78
N LEU A 290 -4.82 8.59 -4.81
CA LEU A 290 -3.44 9.08 -4.82
C LEU A 290 -3.04 9.48 -3.40
N ILE A 291 -2.00 8.86 -2.88
CA ILE A 291 -1.41 9.12 -1.56
C ILE A 291 -0.10 9.86 -1.77
N ASP A 292 -0.02 11.07 -1.22
CA ASP A 292 1.18 11.90 -1.31
C ASP A 292 2.05 11.79 -0.06
N LEU A 293 3.25 11.22 -0.23
CA LEU A 293 4.25 11.05 0.82
C LEU A 293 5.38 12.08 0.74
N ASN A 294 5.25 13.12 -0.10
CA ASN A 294 6.16 14.26 -0.10
C ASN A 294 5.83 15.20 1.06
N PHE A 295 6.40 14.90 2.22
CA PHE A 295 6.24 15.72 3.41
C PHE A 295 7.15 16.95 3.31
N SER A 296 6.55 18.14 3.38
CA SER A 296 7.25 19.42 3.35
C SER A 296 6.56 20.45 4.22
N GLU A 297 7.31 21.47 4.65
CA GLU A 297 6.72 22.59 5.38
C GLU A 297 5.75 23.36 4.49
N GLY A 298 4.55 23.62 4.99
CA GLY A 298 3.47 24.26 4.24
C GLY A 298 2.64 23.31 3.37
N GLY A 299 2.87 22.00 3.42
CA GLY A 299 2.24 21.00 2.55
C GLY A 299 3.06 20.71 1.29
N SER A 300 2.60 19.78 0.46
CA SER A 300 3.29 19.35 -0.76
C SER A 300 2.93 20.19 -2.00
N ASP A 301 3.74 20.07 -3.05
CA ASP A 301 3.46 20.61 -4.38
C ASP A 301 2.06 20.22 -4.89
N LEU A 302 1.57 19.02 -4.55
CA LEU A 302 0.23 18.56 -4.93
C LEU A 302 -0.87 19.46 -4.35
N GLY A 303 -0.70 19.88 -3.10
CA GLY A 303 -1.62 20.80 -2.43
C GLY A 303 -1.73 22.13 -3.16
N TYR A 304 -0.57 22.70 -3.52
CA TYR A 304 -0.48 23.94 -4.27
C TYR A 304 -1.02 23.80 -5.71
N TYR A 305 -0.69 22.71 -6.39
CA TYR A 305 -1.14 22.43 -7.76
C TYR A 305 -2.66 22.39 -7.88
N LEU A 306 -3.35 21.91 -6.86
CA LEU A 306 -4.80 21.73 -6.87
C LEU A 306 -5.55 22.77 -6.05
N ASN A 307 -4.84 23.75 -5.47
CA ASN A 307 -5.39 24.74 -4.54
C ASN A 307 -6.33 24.11 -3.49
N ILE A 308 -5.93 22.96 -2.94
CA ILE A 308 -6.71 22.24 -1.93
C ILE A 308 -6.43 22.79 -0.53
N PRO A 309 -7.41 22.76 0.39
CA PRO A 309 -7.20 23.19 1.78
C PRO A 309 -6.17 22.29 2.47
N LYS A 310 -5.48 22.79 3.51
CA LYS A 310 -4.49 22.00 4.31
C LYS A 310 -5.11 20.83 5.09
N VAL A 311 -6.43 20.83 5.23
CA VAL A 311 -7.24 19.84 5.95
C VAL A 311 -8.45 19.53 5.05
N PRO A 312 -8.84 18.26 4.87
CA PRO A 312 -8.33 17.08 5.55
C PRO A 312 -6.98 16.57 5.01
N ASN A 313 -6.15 15.95 5.87
CA ASN A 313 -4.86 15.36 5.48
C ASN A 313 -4.63 14.03 6.21
N MET A 314 -3.53 13.34 5.86
CA MET A 314 -3.21 12.00 6.38
C MET A 314 -3.16 11.88 7.90
N ILE A 315 -2.91 12.95 8.67
CA ILE A 315 -2.91 12.88 10.13
C ILE A 315 -4.29 12.51 10.69
N ILE A 316 -5.38 12.90 10.03
CA ILE A 316 -6.74 12.57 10.47
C ILE A 316 -6.96 11.05 10.49
N PHE A 317 -6.28 10.32 9.60
CA PHE A 317 -6.39 8.86 9.59
C PHE A 317 -5.92 8.22 10.90
N THR A 318 -4.88 8.78 11.54
CA THR A 318 -4.29 8.23 12.77
C THR A 318 -5.16 8.46 14.01
N GLU A 319 -6.25 9.22 13.89
CA GLU A 319 -7.21 9.41 14.98
C GLU A 319 -8.09 8.18 15.21
N GLY A 320 -8.23 7.30 14.20
CA GLY A 320 -9.19 6.20 14.29
C GLY A 320 -8.81 4.89 13.60
N TYR A 321 -7.84 4.88 12.69
CA TYR A 321 -7.37 3.67 11.99
C TYR A 321 -8.52 2.80 11.43
N ASN A 322 -9.53 3.44 10.86
CA ASN A 322 -10.73 2.76 10.38
C ASN A 322 -11.27 3.41 9.11
N ARG A 323 -12.35 2.84 8.56
CA ARG A 323 -12.95 3.33 7.32
C ARG A 323 -13.41 4.79 7.41
N ALA A 324 -14.01 5.19 8.53
CA ALA A 324 -14.44 6.58 8.73
C ALA A 324 -13.23 7.53 8.82
N ALA A 325 -12.13 7.09 9.44
CA ALA A 325 -10.89 7.88 9.49
C ALA A 325 -10.28 8.09 8.09
N ILE A 326 -10.32 7.08 7.20
CA ILE A 326 -9.95 7.27 5.79
C ILE A 326 -10.93 8.23 5.10
N ASP A 327 -12.23 8.04 5.26
CA ASP A 327 -13.24 8.88 4.62
C ASP A 327 -13.12 10.36 5.04
N ASN A 328 -12.69 10.62 6.27
CA ASN A 328 -12.46 11.97 6.81
C ASN A 328 -11.08 12.56 6.48
N SER A 329 -10.15 11.79 5.92
CA SER A 329 -8.77 12.25 5.62
C SER A 329 -8.53 12.56 4.13
N ILE A 330 -9.46 12.16 3.25
CA ILE A 330 -9.34 12.29 1.79
C ILE A 330 -10.07 13.52 1.23
N ILE A 331 -9.64 13.94 0.04
CA ILE A 331 -10.29 14.96 -0.78
C ILE A 331 -10.65 14.36 -2.13
N ASN A 332 -11.93 14.43 -2.52
CA ASN A 332 -12.35 14.02 -3.86
C ASN A 332 -11.99 15.11 -4.87
N ILE A 333 -11.28 14.73 -5.93
CA ILE A 333 -10.89 15.65 -7.00
C ILE A 333 -11.89 15.60 -8.16
N LYS A 334 -12.20 14.40 -8.65
CA LYS A 334 -13.14 14.19 -9.74
C LYS A 334 -13.56 12.73 -9.84
N ASP A 335 -14.83 12.48 -10.15
CA ASP A 335 -15.38 11.13 -10.31
C ASP A 335 -15.03 10.25 -9.08
N SER A 336 -14.38 9.09 -9.27
CA SER A 336 -13.91 8.21 -8.20
C SER A 336 -12.41 8.37 -7.90
N PHE A 337 -11.84 9.55 -8.17
CA PHE A 337 -10.46 9.88 -7.86
C PHE A 337 -10.36 10.74 -6.60
N ASP A 338 -9.82 10.12 -5.55
CA ASP A 338 -9.57 10.73 -4.26
C ASP A 338 -8.06 10.96 -4.05
N ILE A 339 -7.73 11.99 -3.28
CA ILE A 339 -6.36 12.29 -2.84
C ILE A 339 -6.29 12.22 -1.32
N LEU A 340 -5.21 11.63 -0.82
CA LEU A 340 -4.77 11.74 0.57
C LEU A 340 -3.47 12.56 0.60
N GLN A 341 -3.60 13.83 0.99
CA GLN A 341 -2.48 14.77 0.96
C GLN A 341 -1.55 14.61 2.17
N SER A 342 -0.33 15.10 2.00
CA SER A 342 0.69 15.12 3.05
C SER A 342 0.28 16.00 4.24
N PRO A 343 0.83 15.74 5.43
CA PRO A 343 0.71 16.66 6.56
C PRO A 343 1.26 18.05 6.19
N PRO A 344 0.67 19.14 6.70
CA PRO A 344 1.04 20.50 6.29
C PRO A 344 2.34 21.02 6.94
N THR A 345 2.93 20.29 7.89
CA THR A 345 4.17 20.68 8.58
C THR A 345 5.05 19.46 8.87
N TYR A 346 6.36 19.69 9.02
CA TYR A 346 7.28 18.61 9.38
C TYR A 346 6.97 18.00 10.75
N GLU A 347 6.60 18.81 11.74
CA GLU A 347 6.25 18.33 13.08
C GLU A 347 5.06 17.39 13.07
N LEU A 348 4.05 17.65 12.22
CA LEU A 348 2.95 16.72 12.04
C LEU A 348 3.40 15.45 11.34
N SER A 349 4.27 15.55 10.34
CA SER A 349 4.78 14.37 9.62
C SER A 349 5.55 13.38 10.50
N LYS A 350 6.21 13.85 11.58
CA LYS A 350 6.89 12.99 12.55
C LYS A 350 5.94 12.09 13.36
N LYS A 351 4.64 12.39 13.36
CA LYS A 351 3.62 11.55 13.99
C LYS A 351 3.24 10.34 13.14
N LEU A 352 3.67 10.31 11.88
CA LEU A 352 3.43 9.18 10.98
C LEU A 352 4.63 8.25 11.01
N ASP A 353 4.37 6.98 11.28
CA ASP A 353 5.32 5.91 11.12
C ASP A 353 4.92 4.93 10.00
N LEU A 354 5.74 3.91 9.79
CA LEU A 354 5.48 2.90 8.76
C LEU A 354 4.22 2.06 9.06
N GLN A 355 3.90 1.83 10.33
CA GLN A 355 2.72 1.07 10.74
C GLN A 355 1.42 1.82 10.45
N ASP A 356 1.43 3.16 10.55
CA ASP A 356 0.33 4.02 10.12
C ASP A 356 0.07 3.86 8.63
N ILE A 357 1.12 3.93 7.81
CA ILE A 357 1.02 3.80 6.35
C ILE A 357 0.48 2.42 5.96
N TYR A 358 0.91 1.36 6.64
CA TYR A 358 0.38 0.05 6.34
C TYR A 358 -1.07 -0.14 6.78
N SER A 359 -1.47 0.41 7.93
CA SER A 359 -2.86 0.41 8.38
C SER A 359 -3.76 1.19 7.41
N LEU A 360 -3.22 2.28 6.85
CA LEU A 360 -3.86 3.05 5.80
C LEU A 360 -4.04 2.19 4.53
N ILE A 361 -2.97 1.55 4.05
CA ILE A 361 -3.02 0.67 2.87
C ILE A 361 -4.04 -0.44 3.10
N ASP A 362 -4.02 -1.10 4.25
CA ASP A 362 -4.94 -2.17 4.65
C ASP A 362 -6.41 -1.79 4.37
N ILE A 363 -6.83 -0.59 4.82
CA ILE A 363 -8.20 -0.11 4.68
C ILE A 363 -8.44 0.41 3.25
N ALA A 364 -7.48 1.14 2.67
CA ALA A 364 -7.55 1.62 1.30
C ALA A 364 -7.72 0.47 0.30
N ARG A 365 -7.08 -0.69 0.56
CA ARG A 365 -7.18 -1.89 -0.26
C ARG A 365 -8.60 -2.44 -0.38
N ARG A 366 -9.46 -2.18 0.60
CA ARG A 366 -10.87 -2.58 0.59
C ARG A 366 -11.78 -1.57 -0.11
N LYS A 367 -11.31 -0.32 -0.29
CA LYS A 367 -12.12 0.79 -0.83
C LYS A 367 -11.79 1.11 -2.29
N TYR A 368 -10.52 1.01 -2.68
CA TYR A 368 -10.02 1.45 -3.99
C TYR A 368 -9.54 0.28 -4.83
N HIS A 369 -9.77 0.35 -6.15
CA HIS A 369 -9.22 -0.59 -7.12
C HIS A 369 -7.76 -0.26 -7.45
N LEU A 370 -7.40 1.02 -7.43
CA LEU A 370 -6.07 1.52 -7.72
C LEU A 370 -5.60 2.44 -6.59
N ILE A 371 -4.41 2.17 -6.06
CA ILE A 371 -3.74 3.04 -5.09
C ILE A 371 -2.44 3.49 -5.73
N ILE A 372 -2.19 4.79 -5.75
CA ILE A 372 -0.99 5.40 -6.31
C ILE A 372 -0.26 6.08 -5.16
N PHE A 373 1.03 5.78 -4.98
CA PHE A 373 1.90 6.48 -4.05
C PHE A 373 2.87 7.40 -4.80
N ASP A 374 2.96 8.67 -4.40
CA ASP A 374 4.07 9.55 -4.81
C ASP A 374 5.09 9.63 -3.68
N LEU A 375 6.26 8.99 -3.88
CA LEU A 375 7.30 8.92 -2.87
C LEU A 375 8.20 10.17 -2.85
N PRO A 376 8.75 10.53 -1.68
CA PRO A 376 9.74 11.60 -1.57
C PRO A 376 11.09 11.20 -2.17
N ASN A 377 11.99 12.19 -2.31
CA ASN A 377 13.39 11.91 -2.67
C ASN A 377 14.18 11.26 -1.51
N LEU A 378 13.70 11.42 -0.28
CA LEU A 378 14.31 10.84 0.92
C LEU A 378 13.91 9.37 1.03
N ILE A 379 14.92 8.49 1.04
CA ILE A 379 14.70 7.05 1.25
C ILE A 379 14.76 6.80 2.76
N ASN A 380 13.62 6.45 3.34
CA ASN A 380 13.42 6.09 4.74
C ASN A 380 12.58 4.80 4.83
N ASP A 381 12.21 4.39 6.05
CA ASP A 381 11.46 3.15 6.26
C ASP A 381 10.07 3.17 5.60
N ILE A 382 9.39 4.33 5.61
CA ILE A 382 8.12 4.53 4.90
C ILE A 382 8.29 4.29 3.40
N TYR A 383 9.33 4.89 2.80
CA TYR A 383 9.65 4.71 1.39
C TYR A 383 9.83 3.23 1.04
N LEU A 384 10.65 2.51 1.81
CA LEU A 384 10.96 1.10 1.54
C LEU A 384 9.77 0.20 1.79
N GLY A 385 9.02 0.42 2.87
CA GLY A 385 7.83 -0.36 3.17
C GLY A 385 6.71 -0.18 2.14
N VAL A 386 6.54 1.03 1.59
CA VAL A 386 5.59 1.25 0.48
C VAL A 386 6.08 0.57 -0.81
N LEU A 387 7.39 0.58 -1.06
CA LEU A 387 7.99 -0.09 -2.22
C LEU A 387 7.79 -1.62 -2.16
N ASP A 388 7.91 -2.22 -0.97
CA ASP A 388 7.65 -3.66 -0.73
C ASP A 388 6.20 -4.06 -1.07
N MET A 389 5.26 -3.10 -1.06
CA MET A 389 3.84 -3.32 -1.37
C MET A 389 3.47 -3.04 -2.83
N ALA A 390 4.42 -2.58 -3.65
CA ALA A 390 4.15 -2.18 -5.03
C ALA A 390 3.81 -3.38 -5.92
N ASP A 391 2.79 -3.24 -6.77
CA ASP A 391 2.59 -4.12 -7.93
C ASP A 391 3.35 -3.61 -9.16
N LEU A 392 3.56 -2.30 -9.24
CA LEU A 392 4.22 -1.61 -10.35
C LEU A 392 4.98 -0.39 -9.83
N VAL A 393 6.24 -0.25 -10.24
CA VAL A 393 7.05 0.94 -9.95
C VAL A 393 7.24 1.79 -11.21
N LEU A 394 6.84 3.05 -11.15
CA LEU A 394 7.21 4.05 -12.15
C LEU A 394 8.42 4.83 -11.65
N MET A 395 9.55 4.64 -12.33
CA MET A 395 10.80 5.34 -12.05
C MET A 395 10.90 6.57 -12.95
N ILE A 396 10.86 7.76 -12.36
CA ILE A 396 10.82 9.03 -13.11
C ILE A 396 12.20 9.70 -13.12
N SER A 397 12.71 10.01 -14.31
CA SER A 397 13.96 10.75 -14.51
C SER A 397 13.82 11.81 -15.59
N ASP A 398 14.66 12.83 -15.54
CA ASP A 398 15.04 13.60 -16.74
C ASP A 398 16.26 12.96 -17.42
N PHE A 399 16.71 13.54 -18.53
CA PHE A 399 17.83 13.01 -19.32
C PHE A 399 19.22 13.42 -18.80
N THR A 400 19.31 14.05 -17.63
CA THR A 400 20.61 14.45 -17.08
C THR A 400 21.36 13.25 -16.53
N LEU A 401 22.68 13.21 -16.73
CA LEU A 401 23.55 12.14 -16.24
C LEU A 401 23.40 11.90 -14.73
N GLY A 402 23.30 12.98 -13.95
CA GLY A 402 23.12 12.90 -12.50
C GLY A 402 21.79 12.27 -12.09
N SER A 403 20.68 12.60 -12.78
CA SER A 403 19.39 11.97 -12.49
C SER A 403 19.39 10.49 -12.85
N VAL A 404 19.90 10.14 -14.04
CA VAL A 404 19.99 8.75 -14.51
C VAL A 404 20.85 7.92 -13.54
N GLY A 405 22.04 8.41 -13.18
CA GLY A 405 22.93 7.72 -12.24
C GLY A 405 22.33 7.55 -10.84
N ARG A 406 21.64 8.58 -10.32
CA ARG A 406 20.97 8.46 -9.02
C ARG A 406 19.83 7.44 -9.06
N LEU A 407 18.97 7.49 -10.08
CA LEU A 407 17.85 6.57 -10.19
C LEU A 407 18.30 5.13 -10.42
N ALA A 408 19.39 4.92 -11.17
CA ALA A 408 19.98 3.59 -11.32
C ALA A 408 20.55 3.05 -9.99
N SER A 409 21.14 3.93 -9.17
CA SER A 409 21.58 3.57 -7.83
C SER A 409 20.40 3.15 -6.94
N ILE A 410 19.27 3.84 -7.06
CA ILE A 410 18.03 3.48 -6.35
C ILE A 410 17.49 2.13 -6.86
N ASN A 411 17.40 1.96 -8.19
CA ASN A 411 16.95 0.73 -8.82
C ASN A 411 17.78 -0.47 -8.37
N ASN A 412 19.10 -0.38 -8.46
CA ASN A 412 20.00 -1.50 -8.17
C ASN A 412 20.05 -1.86 -6.68
N ARG A 413 19.76 -0.91 -5.79
CA ARG A 413 19.84 -1.11 -4.34
C ARG A 413 18.52 -1.49 -3.69
N PHE A 414 17.40 -0.98 -4.19
CA PHE A 414 16.11 -1.05 -3.49
C PHE A 414 14.98 -1.64 -4.33
N ILE A 415 15.07 -1.65 -5.66
CA ILE A 415 13.97 -2.13 -6.52
C ILE A 415 14.29 -3.54 -7.00
N TYR A 416 13.49 -4.49 -6.54
CA TYR A 416 13.67 -5.90 -6.89
C TYR A 416 13.59 -6.16 -8.41
N ASN A 417 14.28 -7.19 -8.88
CA ASN A 417 14.36 -7.51 -10.31
C ASN A 417 13.06 -8.14 -10.85
N ASP A 418 12.31 -8.82 -9.99
CA ASP A 418 11.01 -9.45 -10.27
C ASP A 418 9.84 -8.47 -10.16
N LEU A 419 10.03 -7.32 -9.51
CA LEU A 419 9.05 -6.25 -9.44
C LEU A 419 8.88 -5.59 -10.81
N GLU A 420 7.64 -5.52 -11.30
CA GLU A 420 7.34 -4.88 -12.57
C GLU A 420 7.64 -3.37 -12.47
N LYS A 421 8.38 -2.86 -13.46
CA LYS A 421 8.89 -1.49 -13.42
C LYS A 421 8.95 -0.84 -14.79
N ILE A 422 8.60 0.44 -14.85
CA ILE A 422 8.67 1.28 -16.05
C ILE A 422 9.58 2.46 -15.75
N LEU A 423 10.61 2.67 -16.58
CA LEU A 423 11.36 3.92 -16.59
C LEU A 423 10.63 4.94 -17.47
N VAL A 424 10.30 6.08 -16.88
CA VAL A 424 9.72 7.23 -17.56
C VAL A 424 10.77 8.34 -17.61
N MET A 425 11.29 8.58 -18.81
CA MET A 425 12.16 9.70 -19.10
C MET A 425 11.31 10.89 -19.49
N ASN A 426 11.12 11.82 -18.56
CA ASN A 426 10.29 12.99 -18.74
C ASN A 426 11.10 14.19 -19.26
N ARG A 427 10.38 15.17 -19.82
CA ARG A 427 10.94 16.44 -20.34
C ARG A 427 11.97 16.23 -21.45
N ALA A 428 11.74 15.27 -22.34
CA ALA A 428 12.53 15.16 -23.56
C ALA A 428 12.36 16.44 -24.41
N ARG A 429 13.48 17.05 -24.79
CA ARG A 429 13.50 18.13 -25.78
C ARG A 429 13.88 17.55 -27.13
N ASN A 430 13.21 17.97 -28.19
CA ASN A 430 13.55 17.55 -29.55
C ASN A 430 14.92 18.14 -29.94
N GLY A 431 15.96 17.29 -29.96
CA GLY A 431 17.33 17.67 -30.33
C GLY A 431 18.34 16.56 -30.01
N ASN A 432 19.49 16.55 -30.70
CA ASN A 432 20.58 15.56 -30.60
C ASN A 432 21.37 15.64 -29.27
N GLY A 433 20.69 15.72 -28.12
CA GLY A 433 21.31 16.00 -26.82
C GLY A 433 21.01 14.97 -25.72
N PHE A 434 20.46 13.80 -26.06
CA PHE A 434 20.35 12.74 -25.06
C PHE A 434 21.74 12.15 -24.82
N ALA A 435 22.24 12.28 -23.59
CA ALA A 435 23.47 11.61 -23.17
C ALA A 435 23.37 10.07 -23.30
N PHE A 436 22.15 9.54 -23.35
CA PHE A 436 21.86 8.13 -23.46
C PHE A 436 20.88 7.83 -24.59
N THR A 437 21.19 6.78 -25.35
CA THR A 437 20.23 6.15 -26.27
C THR A 437 19.18 5.36 -25.49
N LYS A 438 18.05 5.06 -26.13
CA LYS A 438 17.00 4.21 -25.54
C LYS A 438 17.53 2.83 -25.12
N ASN A 439 18.42 2.25 -25.91
CA ASN A 439 19.00 0.93 -25.64
C ASN A 439 19.92 0.97 -24.41
N GLN A 440 20.79 1.98 -24.32
CA GLN A 440 21.65 2.17 -23.15
C GLN A 440 20.84 2.31 -21.86
N LEU A 441 19.73 3.06 -21.88
CA LEU A 441 18.86 3.18 -20.69
C LEU A 441 18.20 1.85 -20.33
N LYS A 442 17.72 1.08 -21.32
CA LYS A 442 17.13 -0.24 -21.04
C LYS A 442 18.15 -1.21 -20.44
N GLU A 443 19.37 -1.24 -20.97
CA GLU A 443 20.45 -2.08 -20.44
C GLU A 443 20.87 -1.64 -19.04
N PHE A 444 21.07 -0.34 -18.83
CA PHE A 444 21.58 0.20 -17.56
C PHE A 444 20.64 -0.07 -16.37
N PHE A 445 19.34 -0.08 -16.61
CA PHE A 445 18.34 -0.35 -15.58
C PHE A 445 17.79 -1.79 -15.60
N ASN A 446 18.25 -2.63 -16.53
CA ASN A 446 17.74 -3.98 -16.79
C ASN A 446 16.22 -4.00 -16.99
N LEU A 447 15.73 -3.19 -17.93
CA LEU A 447 14.29 -2.94 -18.13
C LEU A 447 13.75 -3.53 -19.43
N LYS A 448 12.55 -4.09 -19.32
CA LYS A 448 11.72 -4.44 -20.48
C LYS A 448 11.16 -3.16 -21.14
N GLU A 449 10.71 -2.22 -20.31
CA GLU A 449 9.88 -1.09 -20.72
C GLU A 449 10.53 0.27 -20.42
N LEU A 450 10.44 1.16 -21.41
CA LEU A 450 10.95 2.54 -21.34
C LEU A 450 9.94 3.45 -22.04
N ILE A 451 9.52 4.51 -21.35
CA ILE A 451 8.64 5.54 -21.88
C ILE A 451 9.42 6.85 -21.92
N ILE A 452 9.31 7.57 -23.02
CA ILE A 452 9.88 8.90 -23.17
C ILE A 452 8.72 9.87 -23.37
N LEU A 453 8.64 10.88 -22.51
CA LEU A 453 7.65 11.94 -22.57
C LEU A 453 8.38 13.24 -22.91
N ASN A 454 7.91 13.90 -23.97
CA ASN A 454 8.45 15.19 -24.38
C ASN A 454 8.02 16.28 -23.39
N GLU A 455 8.82 17.34 -23.31
CA GLU A 455 8.40 18.55 -22.62
C GLU A 455 7.11 19.07 -23.28
N ASN A 456 6.07 19.26 -22.47
CA ASN A 456 4.76 19.68 -22.95
C ASN A 456 4.52 21.14 -22.55
N GLU A 457 4.19 21.98 -23.53
CA GLU A 457 4.02 23.42 -23.36
C GLU A 457 2.87 23.78 -22.41
N ILE A 458 1.81 22.97 -22.34
CA ILE A 458 0.66 23.20 -21.45
C ILE A 458 1.07 23.06 -19.98
N LEU A 459 2.05 22.21 -19.71
CA LEU A 459 2.54 21.92 -18.37
C LEU A 459 3.74 22.78 -17.98
N SER A 460 4.52 23.25 -18.95
CA SER A 460 5.76 23.98 -18.67
C SER A 460 5.47 25.32 -18.00
N GLY A 461 6.13 25.57 -16.85
CA GLY A 461 5.96 26.79 -16.06
C GLY A 461 4.62 26.93 -15.33
N ARG A 462 3.70 25.97 -15.47
CA ARG A 462 2.38 26.01 -14.84
C ARG A 462 2.44 25.51 -13.40
N THR A 463 1.78 26.24 -12.51
CA THR A 463 1.71 25.93 -11.07
C THR A 463 0.28 25.69 -10.56
N ASP A 464 -0.75 26.05 -11.33
CA ASP A 464 -2.16 25.81 -11.01
C ASP A 464 -2.80 24.85 -12.01
N PHE A 465 -3.25 23.70 -11.50
CA PHE A 465 -3.86 22.60 -12.22
C PHE A 465 -5.31 22.33 -11.82
N THR A 466 -5.92 23.20 -10.99
CA THR A 466 -7.32 23.09 -10.52
C THR A 466 -8.31 22.79 -11.64
N ASN A 467 -8.19 23.55 -12.74
CA ASN A 467 -9.10 23.50 -13.89
C ASN A 467 -8.51 22.74 -15.10
N LEU A 468 -7.35 22.09 -14.96
CA LEU A 468 -6.75 21.39 -16.08
C LEU A 468 -7.49 20.07 -16.34
N ASN A 469 -8.02 19.92 -17.55
CA ASN A 469 -8.47 18.62 -18.03
C ASN A 469 -7.27 17.83 -18.57
N PHE A 470 -6.69 16.97 -17.72
CA PHE A 470 -5.55 16.13 -18.06
C PHE A 470 -5.80 15.20 -19.25
N SER A 471 -7.06 14.89 -19.58
CA SER A 471 -7.40 14.07 -20.76
C SER A 471 -7.10 14.76 -22.10
N ASN A 472 -6.75 16.05 -22.09
CA ASN A 472 -6.25 16.75 -23.28
C ASN A 472 -4.76 16.51 -23.56
N LEU A 473 -4.00 15.92 -22.62
CA LEU A 473 -2.57 15.65 -22.75
C LEU A 473 -2.31 14.36 -23.56
N LYS A 474 -2.63 14.40 -24.86
CA LYS A 474 -2.51 13.24 -25.75
C LYS A 474 -1.09 12.67 -25.84
N ASP A 475 -0.07 13.49 -25.62
CA ASP A 475 1.34 13.07 -25.64
C ASP A 475 1.66 12.03 -24.54
N PHE A 476 0.81 11.96 -23.51
CA PHE A 476 0.98 11.07 -22.35
C PHE A 476 0.14 9.79 -22.50
N SER A 477 -0.61 9.64 -23.59
CA SER A 477 -1.47 8.48 -23.86
C SER A 477 -0.71 7.15 -23.88
N ASN A 478 0.56 7.15 -24.29
CA ASN A 478 1.42 5.96 -24.26
C ASN A 478 1.66 5.48 -22.81
N LEU A 479 1.86 6.42 -21.88
CA LEU A 479 1.99 6.11 -20.45
C LEU A 479 0.71 5.47 -19.93
N THR A 480 -0.44 6.10 -20.16
CA THR A 480 -1.74 5.59 -19.72
C THR A 480 -2.04 4.22 -20.30
N THR A 481 -1.85 4.04 -21.61
CA THR A 481 -2.12 2.75 -22.29
C THR A 481 -1.22 1.65 -21.76
N LYS A 482 0.07 1.95 -21.52
CA LYS A 482 1.01 0.97 -21.01
C LYS A 482 0.69 0.57 -19.58
N VAL A 483 0.44 1.53 -18.70
CA VAL A 483 0.04 1.27 -17.32
C VAL A 483 -1.27 0.49 -17.29
N LEU A 484 -2.25 0.88 -18.10
CA LEU A 484 -3.53 0.15 -18.21
C LEU A 484 -3.32 -1.31 -18.62
N GLY A 485 -2.47 -1.58 -19.61
CA GLY A 485 -2.14 -2.94 -20.05
C GLY A 485 -1.49 -3.81 -18.96
N LEU A 486 -0.78 -3.20 -17.99
CA LEU A 486 -0.24 -3.90 -16.83
C LEU A 486 -1.26 -4.05 -15.69
N LEU A 487 -2.23 -3.13 -15.60
CA LEU A 487 -3.31 -3.19 -14.62
C LEU A 487 -4.39 -4.21 -14.99
N THR A 488 -4.65 -4.41 -16.28
CA THR A 488 -5.60 -5.41 -16.79
C THR A 488 -4.86 -6.71 -17.06
N CYS A 489 -5.04 -7.73 -16.21
CA CYS A 489 -4.48 -9.06 -16.46
C CYS A 489 -4.89 -9.59 -17.84
N GLY A 490 -3.90 -9.99 -18.63
CA GLY A 490 -4.06 -10.99 -19.70
C GLY A 490 -3.93 -12.40 -19.17
#